data_AF-A0A9E6JYQ2-F1
#
_entry.id   AF-A0A9E6JYQ2-F1
#
_cell.length_a   1.000
_cell.length_b   1.000
_cell.length_c   1.000
_cell.angle_alpha   90.00
_cell.angle_beta   90.00
_cell.angle_gamma   90.00
#
_symmetry.space_group_name_H-M   'P 1'
#
loop_
_entity.id
_entity.type
_entity.pdbx_description
1 polymer ?
#
loop_
_entity_poly.entity_id
_entity_poly.type
_entity_poly.pdbx_seq_one_letter_code
_entity_poly.pdbx_strand_id
1 'polypeptide(L)' 'MAKKSKIAKSKKLLAKRNAYEAAGVKKENKFSTRGVNRCKVTGRPRGYMRFFGLSRLTFRELALKGELPGVVKSSK' A
#
# COMPACT_ATOMS: atom_id res chain seq x y z
N MET A 1 -5.93 -7.60 10.78
CA MET A 1 -5.75 -7.30 9.33
C MET A 1 -6.90 -6.46 8.82
N ALA A 2 -6.84 -5.90 7.60
CA ALA A 2 -7.99 -5.17 7.05
C ALA A 2 -9.14 -6.13 6.71
N LYS A 3 -10.40 -5.70 6.87
CA LYS A 3 -11.57 -6.47 6.40
C LYS A 3 -11.43 -6.75 4.89
N LYS A 4 -11.73 -7.97 4.44
CA LYS A 4 -11.67 -8.37 3.01
C LYS A 4 -12.41 -7.38 2.10
N SER A 5 -13.58 -6.89 2.55
CA SER A 5 -14.36 -5.86 1.85
C SER A 5 -13.61 -4.55 1.62
N LYS A 6 -12.80 -4.11 2.60
CA LYS A 6 -11.98 -2.88 2.47
C LYS A 6 -10.82 -3.06 1.49
N ILE A 7 -10.23 -4.26 1.43
CA ILE A 7 -9.16 -4.61 0.47
C ILE A 7 -9.73 -4.66 -0.95
N ALA A 8 -10.89 -5.32 -1.13
CA ALA A 8 -11.60 -5.37 -2.40
C ALA A 8 -11.96 -3.95 -2.89
N LYS A 9 -12.44 -3.08 -1.98
CA LYS A 9 -12.74 -1.67 -2.30
C LYS A 9 -11.52 -0.90 -2.79
N SER A 10 -10.36 -1.06 -2.13
CA SER A 10 -9.12 -0.39 -2.58
C SER A 10 -8.63 -0.91 -3.93
N LYS A 11 -8.71 -2.23 -4.18
CA LYS A 11 -8.36 -2.81 -5.48
C LYS A 11 -9.26 -2.30 -6.60
N LYS A 12 -10.58 -2.25 -6.36
CA LYS A 12 -11.56 -1.71 -7.30
C LYS A 12 -11.30 -0.23 -7.62
N LEU A 13 -10.94 0.58 -6.63
CA LEU A 13 -10.57 1.99 -6.85
C LEU A 13 -9.30 2.14 -7.69
N LEU A 14 -8.31 1.27 -7.47
CA LEU A 14 -7.04 1.31 -8.20
C LEU A 14 -7.23 0.88 -9.67
N ALA A 15 -7.98 -0.20 -9.92
CA ALA A 15 -8.37 -0.62 -11.27
C ALA A 15 -9.15 0.47 -12.01
N LYS A 16 -10.08 1.15 -11.31
CA LYS A 16 -10.84 2.26 -11.88
C LYS A 16 -9.95 3.44 -12.29
N ARG A 17 -8.93 3.77 -11.49
CA ARG A 17 -7.95 4.80 -11.86
C ARG A 17 -7.14 4.42 -13.10
N ASN A 18 -6.63 3.19 -13.15
CA ASN A 18 -5.82 2.72 -14.28
C ASN A 18 -6.64 2.73 -15.58
N ALA A 19 -7.92 2.34 -15.52
CA ALA A 19 -8.81 2.41 -16.69
C ALA A 19 -9.05 3.84 -17.18
N TYR A 20 -9.19 4.79 -16.25
CA TYR A 20 -9.34 6.21 -16.57
C TYR A 20 -8.06 6.81 -17.15
N GLU A 21 -6.90 6.43 -16.60
CA GLU A 21 -5.58 6.83 -17.10
C GLU A 21 -5.35 6.31 -18.53
N ALA A 22 -5.72 5.05 -18.82
CA ALA A 22 -5.66 4.49 -20.17
C ALA A 22 -6.58 5.22 -21.17
N ALA A 23 -7.70 5.77 -20.71
CA ALA A 23 -8.59 6.60 -21.50
C ALA A 23 -8.16 8.07 -21.61
N GLY A 24 -7.02 8.46 -21.01
CA GLY A 24 -6.53 9.84 -21.00
C GLY A 24 -7.29 10.78 -20.05
N VAL A 25 -8.22 10.27 -19.24
CA VAL A 25 -9.05 11.08 -18.34
C VAL A 25 -8.58 10.93 -16.91
N LYS A 26 -8.04 11.98 -16.28
CA LYS A 26 -7.60 11.89 -14.87
C LYS A 26 -8.75 12.18 -13.91
N LYS A 27 -9.47 11.14 -13.47
CA LYS A 27 -10.57 11.29 -12.49
C LYS A 27 -10.05 11.21 -11.05
N GLU A 28 -9.67 12.35 -10.49
CA GLU A 28 -9.23 12.44 -9.11
C GLU A 28 -10.41 12.46 -8.12
N ASN A 29 -10.14 12.15 -6.85
CA ASN A 29 -11.15 12.33 -5.81
C ASN A 29 -11.43 13.82 -5.66
N LYS A 30 -12.69 14.21 -5.37
CA LYS A 30 -13.07 15.60 -5.07
C LYS A 30 -12.17 16.26 -4.01
N PHE A 31 -11.64 15.48 -3.07
CA PHE A 31 -10.70 15.94 -2.06
C PHE A 31 -9.50 14.99 -1.98
N SER A 32 -8.29 15.55 -2.03
CA SER A 32 -7.02 14.84 -1.92
C SER A 32 -6.87 14.12 -0.56
N THR A 33 -7.44 14.69 0.50
CA THR A 33 -7.42 14.17 1.88
C THR A 33 -8.10 12.80 2.07
N ARG A 34 -8.94 12.37 1.11
CA ARG A 34 -9.64 11.07 1.17
C ARG A 34 -8.74 9.88 0.80
N GLY A 35 -7.57 10.12 0.23
CA GLY A 35 -6.60 9.08 -0.11
C GLY A 35 -5.96 8.49 1.15
N VAL A 36 -6.06 7.17 1.34
CA VAL A 36 -5.40 6.48 2.46
C VAL A 36 -4.46 5.43 1.91
N ASN A 37 -3.19 5.52 2.31
CA ASN A 37 -2.17 4.52 1.97
C ASN A 37 -2.44 3.23 2.72
N ARG A 38 -2.48 2.12 1.98
CA ARG A 38 -2.62 0.77 2.53
C ARG A 38 -1.41 -0.06 2.18
N CYS A 39 -1.04 -0.95 3.08
CA CYS A 39 -0.02 -1.96 2.80
C CYS A 39 -0.38 -2.76 1.54
N LYS A 40 0.57 -2.92 0.60
CA LYS A 40 0.36 -3.65 -0.65
C LYS A 40 0.02 -5.14 -0.43
N VAL A 41 0.62 -5.77 0.56
CA VAL A 41 0.41 -7.20 0.89
C VAL A 41 -0.88 -7.43 1.68
N THR A 42 -1.00 -6.82 2.87
CA THR A 42 -2.09 -7.14 3.82
C THR A 42 -3.25 -6.13 3.82
N GLY A 43 -3.12 -4.99 3.13
CA GLY A 43 -4.12 -3.92 3.13
C GLY A 43 -4.26 -3.16 4.46
N ARG A 44 -3.36 -3.36 5.43
CA ARG A 44 -3.38 -2.64 6.72
C ARG A 44 -3.31 -1.12 6.50
N PRO A 45 -4.20 -0.32 7.14
CA PRO A 45 -4.29 1.13 6.87
C PRO A 45 -3.35 2.01 7.70
N ARG A 46 -2.77 1.49 8.79
CA ARG A 46 -1.91 2.26 9.72
C ARG A 46 -0.49 1.68 9.78
N GLY A 47 0.48 2.53 10.11
CA GLY A 47 1.89 2.16 10.19
C GLY A 47 2.46 1.81 8.81
N TYR A 48 2.27 2.73 7.85
CA TYR A 48 2.66 2.58 6.46
C TYR A 48 4.02 3.23 6.22
N MET A 49 5.01 2.44 5.81
CA MET A 49 6.32 2.94 5.39
C MET A 49 6.24 3.31 3.92
N ARG A 50 6.33 4.61 3.61
CA ARG A 50 6.10 5.13 2.25
C ARG A 50 7.10 4.59 1.22
N PHE A 51 8.38 4.53 1.58
CA PHE A 51 9.45 4.04 0.71
C PHE A 51 9.20 2.58 0.27
N PHE A 52 8.89 1.70 1.21
CA PHE A 52 8.67 0.27 0.93
C PHE A 52 7.23 -0.04 0.47
N GLY A 53 6.26 0.82 0.77
CA GLY A 53 4.84 0.58 0.48
C GLY A 53 4.20 -0.51 1.35
N LEU A 54 4.78 -0.78 2.51
CA LEU A 54 4.42 -1.90 3.39
C LEU A 54 3.93 -1.42 4.75
N SER A 55 3.26 -2.32 5.47
CA SER A 55 2.97 -2.11 6.89
C SER A 55 4.20 -2.43 7.74
N ARG A 56 4.26 -1.89 8.96
CA ARG A 56 5.32 -2.19 9.93
C ARG A 56 5.52 -3.70 10.23
N LEU A 57 4.47 -4.52 10.14
CA LEU A 57 4.54 -5.96 10.44
C LEU A 57 5.16 -6.71 9.27
N THR A 58 4.57 -6.54 8.09
CA THR A 58 5.07 -7.12 6.84
C THR A 58 6.48 -6.67 6.53
N PHE A 59 6.83 -5.42 6.84
CA PHE A 59 8.19 -4.94 6.70
C PHE A 59 9.16 -5.73 7.58
N ARG A 60 8.82 -5.93 8.86
CA ARG A 60 9.65 -6.71 9.78
C ARG A 60 9.78 -8.16 9.33
N GLU A 61 8.69 -8.79 8.91
CA GLU A 61 8.70 -10.18 8.42
C GLU A 61 9.60 -10.33 7.19
N LEU A 62 9.48 -9.44 6.20
CA LEU A 62 10.30 -9.48 4.98
C LEU A 62 11.76 -9.11 5.24
N ALA A 63 12.03 -8.18 6.16
CA ALA A 63 13.38 -7.84 6.59
C ALA A 63 14.06 -9.03 7.29
N LEU A 64 13.34 -9.74 8.16
CA LEU A 64 13.86 -10.94 8.84
C LEU A 64 14.12 -12.10 7.87
N LYS A 65 13.34 -12.20 6.79
CA LYS A 65 13.56 -13.18 5.72
C LYS A 65 14.67 -12.79 4.74
N GLY A 66 15.15 -11.55 4.78
CA GLY A 66 16.14 -11.04 3.82
C GLY A 66 15.56 -10.70 2.44
N GLU A 67 14.23 -10.64 2.29
CA GLU A 67 13.58 -10.29 1.02
C GLU A 67 13.65 -8.78 0.71
N LEU A 68 14.03 -7.95 1.69
CA LEU A 68 14.21 -6.51 1.53
C LEU A 68 15.71 -6.17 1.34
N PRO A 69 16.13 -5.77 0.14
CA PRO A 69 17.53 -5.44 -0.12
C PRO A 69 17.94 -4.20 0.67
N GLY A 70 19.15 -4.22 1.24
CA GLY A 70 19.73 -3.10 1.98
C GLY A 70 19.16 -2.87 3.38
N VAL A 71 18.31 -3.77 3.89
CA VAL A 71 17.79 -3.70 5.26
C VAL A 71 18.56 -4.67 6.15
N VAL A 72 19.34 -4.13 7.09
CA VAL A 72 20.07 -4.90 8.09
C VAL A 72 19.62 -4.52 9.50
N LYS A 73 19.91 -5.38 10.49
CA LYS A 73 19.71 -5.00 11.90
C LYS A 73 20.63 -3.83 12.23
N SER A 74 20.10 -2.87 12.99
CA SER A 74 20.88 -1.71 13.44
C SER A 74 21.85 -2.06 14.56
N SER A 75 21.58 -3.14 15.30
CA SER A 75 22.56 -3.68 16.23
C SER A 75 23.71 -4.25 15.41
N LYS A 76 24.92 -3.79 15.73
CA LYS A 76 26.15 -4.37 15.24
C LYS A 76 26.19 -5.88 15.50
#